data_AF-A0A8I0T7I2-F1
#
_entry.id   AF-A0A8I0T7I2-F1
#
_cell.length_a   1.000
_cell.length_b   1.000
_cell.length_c   1.000
_cell.angle_alpha   90.00
_cell.angle_beta   90.00
_cell.angle_gamma   90.00
#
_symmetry.space_group_name_H-M   'P 1'
#
loop_
_entity.id
_entity.type
_entity.pdbx_description
1 polymer ?
#
loop_
_entity_poly.entity_id
_entity_poly.type
_entity_poly.pdbx_seq_one_letter_code
_entity_poly.pdbx_strand_id
1 'polypeptide(L)'
;MFVYSEEHRAFLADATKRVDMTGVAQQFNARFGLNKTESQLLACMQKHRISVVTKKQRKKKFQLNDAQTLWIKQRYKAETIAELRAGFISEFGGDYTHHQFANIMHNLGLKSVGGFKTKGKFKFQLSAAQIDWLKKEYRTYTAPILLNMFNEKYALSLTMVQFKNVLSKHEIKSESKSTEKVGYEVNETAFKKGGIHHTALPVGSETIENGYIRVKVAEPNVWKPKQVIVYENHFGSVKNDEVVRFKDGNNRNFSPENLFKTTKKGHGFLSKYQLLSQPKPVQESLLLLTQVRDKTDEIKLNLGGF
;
A
#
# COMPACT_ATOMS: atom_id res chain seq x y z
N MET A 1 31.49 -23.51 -20.41
CA MET A 1 31.11 -22.56 -19.34
C MET A 1 32.36 -22.32 -18.49
N PHE A 2 32.81 -21.07 -18.29
CA PHE A 2 34.04 -20.81 -17.54
C PHE A 2 33.82 -21.03 -16.04
N VAL A 3 34.69 -21.81 -15.39
CA VAL A 3 34.60 -22.11 -13.95
C VAL A 3 35.67 -21.30 -13.21
N TYR A 4 35.26 -20.55 -12.20
CA TYR A 4 36.18 -19.76 -11.38
C TYR A 4 36.87 -20.65 -10.35
N SER A 5 38.21 -20.68 -10.37
CA SER A 5 39.04 -21.39 -9.40
C SER A 5 38.90 -20.78 -7.99
N GLU A 6 39.44 -21.49 -7.00
CA GLU A 6 39.48 -21.00 -5.62
C GLU A 6 40.31 -19.72 -5.47
N GLU A 7 41.42 -19.63 -6.20
CA GLU A 7 42.27 -18.43 -6.26
C GLU A 7 41.54 -17.21 -6.82
N HIS A 8 40.71 -17.39 -7.85
CA HIS A 8 39.89 -16.31 -8.41
C HIS A 8 38.91 -15.76 -7.37
N ARG A 9 38.29 -16.65 -6.56
CA ARG A 9 37.33 -16.26 -5.52
C ARG A 9 38.02 -15.58 -4.35
N ALA A 10 39.18 -16.09 -3.93
CA ALA A 10 39.98 -15.49 -2.87
C ALA A 10 40.44 -14.07 -3.23
N PHE A 11 40.88 -13.87 -4.47
CA PHE A 11 41.25 -12.54 -4.96
C PHE A 11 40.06 -11.57 -4.92
N LEU A 12 38.90 -11.98 -5.42
CA LEU A 12 37.70 -11.12 -5.44
C LEU A 12 37.27 -10.74 -4.02
N ALA A 13 37.34 -11.68 -3.05
CA ALA A 13 36.97 -11.42 -1.66
C ALA A 13 37.90 -10.42 -0.94
N ASP A 14 39.18 -10.33 -1.33
CA ASP A 14 40.11 -9.34 -0.78
C ASP A 14 40.05 -8.00 -1.52
N ALA A 15 40.04 -8.04 -2.86
CA ALA A 15 40.09 -6.85 -3.70
C ALA A 15 38.87 -5.94 -3.51
N THR A 16 37.68 -6.51 -3.28
CA THR A 16 36.43 -5.75 -3.09
C THR A 16 36.35 -5.03 -1.74
N LYS A 17 37.31 -5.23 -0.84
CA LYS A 17 37.41 -4.46 0.42
C LYS A 17 38.11 -3.11 0.21
N ARG A 18 38.92 -2.97 -0.84
CA ARG A 18 39.87 -1.85 -1.01
C ARG A 18 39.54 -0.96 -2.20
N VAL A 19 39.05 -1.54 -3.30
CA VAL A 19 38.91 -0.86 -4.60
C VAL A 19 37.46 -0.97 -5.11
N ASP A 20 37.06 -0.04 -5.97
CA ASP A 20 35.79 -0.09 -6.68
C ASP A 20 35.74 -1.25 -7.70
N MET A 21 34.54 -1.63 -8.14
CA MET A 21 34.37 -2.83 -8.97
C MET A 21 35.09 -2.71 -10.32
N THR A 22 35.20 -1.50 -10.87
CA THR A 22 35.92 -1.19 -12.10
C THR A 22 37.43 -1.45 -11.94
N GLY A 23 38.04 -0.95 -10.87
CA GLY A 23 39.44 -1.24 -10.57
C GLY A 23 39.70 -2.72 -10.24
N VAL A 24 38.76 -3.38 -9.54
CA VAL A 24 38.84 -4.83 -9.27
C VAL A 24 38.83 -5.63 -10.57
N ALA A 25 37.99 -5.28 -11.55
CA ALA A 25 37.93 -5.98 -12.83
C ALA A 25 39.23 -5.84 -13.64
N GLN A 26 39.82 -4.63 -13.66
CA GLN A 26 41.11 -4.39 -14.32
C GLN A 26 42.23 -5.22 -13.68
N GLN A 27 42.34 -5.22 -12.35
CA GLN A 27 43.34 -5.99 -11.64
C GLN A 27 43.14 -7.50 -11.77
N PHE A 28 41.88 -7.96 -11.77
CA PHE A 28 41.55 -9.37 -11.99
C PHE A 28 42.02 -9.84 -13.38
N ASN A 29 41.72 -9.05 -14.41
CA ASN A 29 42.10 -9.35 -15.79
C ASN A 29 43.62 -9.31 -15.98
N ALA A 30 44.31 -8.32 -15.38
CA ALA A 30 45.76 -8.22 -15.43
C ALA A 30 46.47 -9.38 -14.69
N ARG A 31 45.92 -9.83 -13.55
CA ARG A 31 46.53 -10.89 -12.73
C ARG A 31 46.35 -12.28 -13.31
N PHE A 32 45.17 -12.58 -13.86
CA PHE A 32 44.82 -13.92 -14.34
C PHE A 32 44.83 -14.05 -15.86
N GLY A 33 45.17 -12.99 -16.60
CA GLY A 33 45.21 -12.99 -18.07
C GLY A 33 43.84 -13.23 -18.71
N LEU A 34 42.77 -12.85 -18.01
CA LEU A 34 41.39 -13.04 -18.45
C LEU A 34 40.79 -11.75 -18.98
N ASN A 35 39.67 -11.85 -19.70
CA ASN A 35 38.88 -10.70 -20.13
C ASN A 35 37.46 -10.83 -19.59
N LYS A 36 37.30 -10.63 -18.27
CA LYS A 36 36.00 -10.65 -17.59
C LYS A 36 35.45 -9.25 -17.44
N THR A 37 34.16 -9.10 -17.72
CA THR A 37 33.43 -7.85 -17.47
C THR A 37 33.02 -7.75 -16.01
N GLU A 38 32.75 -6.53 -15.54
CA GLU A 38 32.29 -6.27 -14.17
C GLU A 38 31.06 -7.12 -13.80
N SER A 39 30.08 -7.23 -14.71
CA SER A 39 28.87 -8.02 -14.50
C SER A 39 29.13 -9.51 -14.34
N GLN A 40 30.13 -10.07 -15.06
CA GLN A 40 30.50 -11.48 -14.94
C GLN A 40 31.17 -11.77 -13.58
N LEU A 41 32.00 -10.86 -13.10
CA LEU A 41 32.63 -10.97 -11.79
C LEU A 41 31.60 -10.79 -10.66
N LEU A 42 30.66 -9.84 -10.80
CA LEU A 42 29.55 -9.67 -9.85
C LEU A 42 28.66 -10.92 -9.78
N ALA A 43 28.34 -11.53 -10.92
CA ALA A 43 27.57 -12.78 -10.96
C ALA A 43 28.31 -13.93 -10.26
N CYS A 44 29.63 -14.03 -10.44
CA CYS A 44 30.48 -14.97 -9.71
C CYS A 44 30.42 -14.71 -8.19
N MET A 45 30.57 -13.45 -7.77
CA MET A 45 30.51 -13.06 -6.36
C MET A 45 29.15 -13.39 -5.73
N GLN A 46 28.05 -13.12 -6.43
CA GLN A 46 26.70 -13.44 -5.96
C GLN A 46 26.51 -14.95 -5.78
N LYS A 47 26.94 -15.76 -6.77
CA LYS A 47 26.88 -17.23 -6.71
C LYS A 47 27.65 -17.79 -5.53
N HIS A 48 28.81 -17.21 -5.21
CA HIS A 48 29.69 -17.66 -4.14
C HIS A 48 29.52 -16.88 -2.82
N ARG A 49 28.45 -16.06 -2.68
CA ARG A 49 28.12 -15.27 -1.48
C ARG A 49 29.25 -14.36 -0.98
N ILE A 50 30.03 -13.80 -1.90
CA ILE A 50 31.09 -12.83 -1.59
C ILE A 50 30.44 -11.44 -1.51
N SER A 51 30.42 -10.84 -0.31
CA SER A 51 29.77 -9.55 -0.06
C SER A 51 30.55 -8.37 -0.63
N VAL A 52 29.90 -7.57 -1.49
CA VAL A 52 30.43 -6.28 -1.94
C VAL A 52 30.12 -5.23 -0.88
N VAL A 53 31.14 -4.63 -0.27
CA VAL A 53 30.96 -3.47 0.61
C VAL A 53 30.80 -2.22 -0.28
N THR A 54 29.63 -2.03 -0.87
CA THR A 54 29.35 -0.75 -1.54
C THR A 54 29.16 0.34 -0.48
N LYS A 55 30.18 1.15 -0.21
CA LYS A 55 29.98 2.44 0.44
C LYS A 55 29.23 3.34 -0.55
N LYS A 56 27.89 3.35 -0.52
CA LYS A 56 27.11 4.39 -1.21
C LYS A 56 27.51 5.72 -0.59
N GLN A 57 28.39 6.47 -1.26
CA GLN A 57 28.61 7.86 -0.91
C GLN A 57 27.27 8.59 -1.10
N ARG A 58 26.71 9.10 -0.01
CA ARG A 58 25.55 9.99 -0.11
C ARG A 58 26.01 11.23 -0.90
N LYS A 59 25.41 11.48 -2.06
CA LYS A 59 25.58 12.74 -2.78
C LYS A 59 25.32 13.88 -1.78
N LYS A 60 26.24 14.83 -1.66
CA LYS A 60 26.07 16.01 -0.78
C LYS A 60 24.74 16.67 -1.14
N LYS A 61 23.95 17.05 -0.13
CA LYS A 61 22.75 17.87 -0.34
C LYS A 61 23.18 19.16 -1.05
N PHE A 62 22.45 19.54 -2.09
CA PHE A 62 22.70 20.79 -2.80
C PHE A 62 22.52 21.95 -1.81
N GLN A 63 23.59 22.68 -1.51
CA GLN A 63 23.56 23.84 -0.63
C GLN A 63 23.59 25.08 -1.52
N LEU A 64 22.49 25.83 -1.53
CA LEU A 64 22.49 27.16 -2.14
C LEU A 64 23.25 28.12 -1.23
N ASN A 65 23.95 29.07 -1.83
CA ASN A 65 24.57 30.15 -1.07
C ASN A 65 23.51 31.19 -0.62
N ASP A 66 23.91 32.12 0.23
CA ASP A 66 23.00 33.11 0.82
C ASP A 66 22.39 34.03 -0.25
N ALA A 67 23.16 34.39 -1.28
CA ALA A 67 22.70 35.22 -2.39
C ALA A 67 21.60 34.52 -3.23
N GLN A 68 21.81 33.25 -3.58
CA GLN A 68 20.83 32.42 -4.29
C GLN A 68 19.55 32.23 -3.47
N THR A 69 19.69 32.00 -2.17
CA THR A 69 18.55 31.85 -1.25
C THR A 69 17.74 33.14 -1.16
N LEU A 70 18.41 34.29 -1.09
CA LEU A 70 17.76 35.60 -1.04
C LEU A 70 17.01 35.90 -2.35
N TRP A 71 17.64 35.63 -3.50
CA TRP A 71 17.05 35.80 -4.83
C TRP A 71 15.73 35.02 -4.97
N ILE A 72 15.73 33.75 -4.55
CA ILE A 72 14.53 32.92 -4.56
C ILE A 72 13.46 33.50 -3.62
N LYS A 73 13.82 33.90 -2.39
CA LYS A 73 12.89 34.43 -1.39
C LYS A 73 12.21 35.74 -1.81
N GLN A 74 12.88 36.57 -2.61
CA GLN A 74 12.29 37.82 -3.12
C GLN A 74 11.26 37.56 -4.22
N ARG A 75 11.52 36.60 -5.11
CA ARG A 75 10.71 36.38 -6.32
C ARG A 75 9.61 35.34 -6.15
N TYR A 76 9.71 34.43 -5.17
CA TYR A 76 8.81 33.26 -5.12
C TYR A 76 7.32 33.58 -4.94
N LYS A 77 6.98 34.75 -4.40
CA LYS A 77 5.58 35.16 -4.23
C LYS A 77 4.96 35.67 -5.52
N ALA A 78 5.77 36.15 -6.46
CA ALA A 78 5.33 36.81 -7.69
C ALA A 78 5.39 35.90 -8.91
N GLU A 79 6.31 34.94 -8.93
CA GLU A 79 6.58 34.08 -10.09
C GLU A 79 6.21 32.62 -9.83
N THR A 80 5.90 31.88 -10.90
CA THR A 80 5.69 30.44 -10.85
C THR A 80 7.01 29.68 -10.68
N ILE A 81 6.96 28.42 -10.24
CA ILE A 81 8.14 27.56 -10.10
C ILE A 81 8.91 27.41 -11.43
N ALA A 82 8.19 27.39 -12.56
CA ALA A 82 8.81 27.28 -13.89
C ALA A 82 9.58 28.56 -14.26
N GLU A 83 8.98 29.73 -14.02
CA GLU A 83 9.61 31.04 -14.26
C GLU A 83 10.79 31.27 -13.32
N LEU A 84 10.63 31.00 -12.03
CA LEU A 84 11.70 31.08 -11.03
C LEU A 84 12.88 30.19 -11.41
N ARG A 85 12.61 28.96 -11.87
CA ARG A 85 13.64 28.04 -12.32
C ARG A 85 14.37 28.60 -13.55
N ALA A 86 13.64 29.11 -14.54
CA ALA A 86 14.24 29.68 -15.74
C ALA A 86 15.11 30.91 -15.42
N GLY A 87 14.60 31.82 -14.59
CA GLY A 87 15.35 32.99 -14.12
C GLY A 87 16.57 32.59 -13.29
N PHE A 88 16.45 31.57 -12.44
CA PHE A 88 17.56 31.08 -11.63
C PHE A 88 18.67 30.46 -12.50
N ILE A 89 18.31 29.69 -13.52
CA ILE A 89 19.26 29.12 -14.48
C ILE A 89 19.95 30.23 -15.27
N SER A 90 19.22 31.29 -15.65
CA SER A 90 19.79 32.44 -16.36
C SER A 90 20.76 33.26 -15.49
N GLU A 91 20.46 33.43 -14.20
CA GLU A 91 21.23 34.29 -13.30
C GLU A 91 22.46 33.58 -12.71
N PHE A 92 22.29 32.32 -12.27
CA PHE A 92 23.31 31.59 -11.51
C PHE A 92 23.87 30.36 -12.25
N GLY A 93 23.30 30.02 -13.42
CA GLY A 93 23.67 28.82 -14.16
C GLY A 93 23.20 27.52 -13.48
N GLY A 94 23.37 26.42 -14.20
CA GLY A 94 23.10 25.06 -13.74
C GLY A 94 21.94 24.37 -14.46
N ASP A 95 21.97 23.04 -14.44
CA ASP A 95 20.92 22.19 -15.03
C ASP A 95 20.05 21.59 -13.92
N TYR A 96 19.09 22.38 -13.46
CA TYR A 96 18.09 21.93 -12.50
C TYR A 96 16.87 21.46 -13.26
N THR A 97 16.36 20.28 -12.98
CA THR A 97 15.01 19.87 -13.40
C THR A 97 13.93 20.58 -12.57
N HIS A 98 12.71 20.64 -13.09
CA HIS A 98 11.57 21.21 -12.36
C HIS A 98 11.39 20.59 -10.96
N HIS A 99 11.57 19.27 -10.83
CA HIS A 99 11.43 18.57 -9.56
C HIS A 99 12.57 18.88 -8.58
N GLN A 100 13.82 18.95 -9.06
CA GLN A 100 14.94 19.37 -8.21
C GLN A 100 14.73 20.78 -7.67
N PHE A 101 14.26 21.70 -8.52
CA PHE A 101 13.98 23.07 -8.12
C PHE A 101 12.81 23.15 -7.12
N ALA A 102 11.74 22.37 -7.31
CA ALA A 102 10.65 22.28 -6.34
C ALA A 102 11.11 21.74 -4.97
N ASN A 103 12.03 20.77 -4.94
CA ASN A 103 12.60 20.26 -3.69
C ASN A 103 13.50 21.29 -2.99
N ILE A 104 14.23 22.12 -3.75
CA ILE A 104 14.99 23.25 -3.21
C ILE A 104 14.04 24.20 -2.45
N MET A 105 12.93 24.59 -3.08
CA MET A 105 11.91 25.45 -2.46
C MET A 105 11.36 24.86 -1.16
N HIS A 106 11.00 23.57 -1.20
CA HIS A 106 10.51 22.84 -0.04
C HIS A 106 11.53 22.84 1.11
N ASN A 107 12.80 22.58 0.81
CA ASN A 107 13.88 22.57 1.81
C ASN A 107 14.16 23.96 2.39
N LEU A 108 13.89 25.03 1.64
CA LEU A 108 13.95 26.41 2.11
C LEU A 108 12.72 26.82 2.94
N GLY A 109 11.75 25.91 3.15
CA GLY A 109 10.50 26.18 3.86
C GLY A 109 9.53 27.08 3.08
N LEU A 110 9.77 27.28 1.78
CA LEU A 110 8.94 28.10 0.92
C LEU A 110 7.77 27.26 0.42
N LYS A 111 6.59 27.49 1.00
CA LYS A 111 5.35 26.86 0.52
C LYS A 111 5.02 27.44 -0.85
N SER A 112 4.73 26.57 -1.81
CA SER A 112 4.18 26.99 -3.10
C SER A 112 2.94 27.86 -2.86
N VAL A 113 2.92 29.05 -3.46
CA VAL A 113 1.79 29.99 -3.42
C VAL A 113 0.55 29.43 -4.13
N GLY A 114 0.68 28.30 -4.82
CA GLY A 114 -0.42 27.64 -5.49
C GLY A 114 -0.08 26.17 -5.68
N GLY A 115 -0.47 25.34 -4.72
CA GLY A 115 -0.88 24.01 -5.11
C GLY A 115 -1.96 24.19 -6.18
N PHE A 116 -1.80 23.57 -7.35
CA PHE A 116 -2.87 23.48 -8.33
C PHE A 116 -4.08 22.82 -7.65
N LYS A 117 -4.96 23.64 -7.08
CA LYS A 117 -6.38 23.30 -7.08
C LYS A 117 -6.78 23.44 -8.53
N THR A 118 -6.62 22.38 -9.32
CA THR A 118 -7.55 22.15 -10.43
C THR A 118 -8.91 21.83 -9.79
N LYS A 119 -9.53 22.82 -9.13
CA LYS A 119 -10.98 22.94 -9.16
C LYS A 119 -11.24 23.20 -10.62
N GLY A 120 -11.48 22.13 -11.38
CA GLY A 120 -11.96 22.22 -12.75
C GLY A 120 -13.24 23.05 -12.72
N LYS A 121 -13.11 24.36 -12.86
CA LYS A 121 -14.17 25.22 -13.35
C LYS A 121 -14.27 24.91 -14.84
N PHE A 122 -14.78 23.73 -15.16
CA PHE A 122 -15.26 23.46 -16.50
C PHE A 122 -16.53 24.30 -16.64
N LYS A 123 -16.41 25.46 -17.30
CA LYS A 123 -17.52 26.37 -17.59
C LYS A 123 -18.31 25.90 -18.83
N PHE A 124 -18.47 24.59 -19.02
CA PHE A 124 -19.44 24.10 -20.00
C PHE A 124 -20.79 24.02 -19.30
N GLN A 125 -21.65 25.00 -19.57
CA GLN A 125 -23.02 25.04 -19.05
C GLN A 125 -23.94 24.47 -20.12
N LEU A 126 -24.55 23.33 -19.82
CA LEU A 126 -25.61 22.79 -20.67
C LEU A 126 -26.88 23.63 -20.49
N SER A 127 -27.65 23.79 -21.56
CA SER A 127 -28.97 24.39 -21.49
C SER A 127 -29.95 23.49 -20.72
N ALA A 128 -31.02 24.06 -20.19
CA ALA A 128 -32.08 23.29 -19.52
C ALA A 128 -32.62 22.16 -20.41
N ALA A 129 -32.81 22.44 -21.71
CA ALA A 129 -33.27 21.45 -22.68
C ALA A 129 -32.29 20.28 -22.89
N GLN A 130 -30.98 20.53 -22.85
CA GLN A 130 -29.96 19.48 -22.94
C GLN A 130 -29.98 18.59 -21.69
N ILE A 131 -30.18 19.19 -20.51
CA ILE A 131 -30.27 18.46 -19.23
C ILE A 131 -31.54 17.60 -19.19
N ASP A 132 -32.67 18.12 -19.63
CA ASP A 132 -33.94 17.38 -19.67
C ASP A 132 -33.89 16.22 -20.67
N TRP A 133 -33.24 16.41 -21.83
CA TRP A 133 -32.98 15.32 -22.75
C TRP A 133 -32.10 14.24 -22.13
N LEU A 134 -31.01 14.62 -21.46
CA LEU A 134 -30.16 13.66 -20.75
C LEU A 134 -30.93 12.90 -19.67
N LYS A 135 -31.77 13.57 -18.86
CA LYS A 135 -32.60 12.90 -17.84
C LYS A 135 -33.58 11.88 -18.45
N LYS A 136 -34.14 12.19 -19.62
CA LYS A 136 -35.07 11.28 -20.33
C LYS A 136 -34.33 10.07 -20.89
N GLU A 137 -33.25 10.28 -21.62
CA GLU A 137 -32.54 9.23 -22.35
C GLU A 137 -31.60 8.41 -21.48
N TYR A 138 -31.09 8.96 -20.36
CA TYR A 138 -30.28 8.21 -19.39
C TYR A 138 -31.05 7.08 -18.71
N ARG A 139 -32.39 7.11 -18.77
CA ARG A 139 -33.21 5.95 -18.40
C ARG A 139 -33.01 4.80 -19.38
N THR A 140 -32.79 5.06 -20.66
CA THR A 140 -32.84 4.04 -21.72
C THR A 140 -31.45 3.53 -22.11
N TYR A 141 -30.47 4.42 -22.20
CA TYR A 141 -29.14 4.12 -22.73
C TYR A 141 -28.04 4.17 -21.67
N THR A 142 -26.95 3.42 -21.92
CA THR A 142 -25.75 3.46 -21.08
C THR A 142 -24.95 4.74 -21.33
N ALA A 143 -24.14 5.16 -20.36
CA ALA A 143 -23.36 6.40 -20.45
C ALA A 143 -22.46 6.50 -21.70
N PRO A 144 -21.79 5.43 -22.20
CA PRO A 144 -21.00 5.51 -23.43
C PRO A 144 -21.84 5.76 -24.69
N ILE A 145 -22.94 5.04 -24.84
CA ILE A 145 -23.85 5.21 -25.99
C ILE A 145 -24.47 6.60 -25.96
N LEU A 146 -24.91 7.02 -24.78
CA LEU A 146 -25.54 8.33 -24.60
C LEU A 146 -24.55 9.48 -24.86
N LEU A 147 -23.27 9.33 -24.54
CA LEU A 147 -22.25 10.32 -24.87
C LEU A 147 -22.14 10.54 -26.38
N ASN A 148 -22.09 9.45 -27.16
CA ASN A 148 -22.00 9.54 -28.62
C ASN A 148 -23.25 10.22 -29.19
N MET A 149 -24.44 9.76 -28.78
CA MET A 149 -25.71 10.38 -29.20
C MET A 149 -25.80 11.85 -28.80
N PHE A 150 -25.30 12.22 -27.62
CA PHE A 150 -25.32 13.60 -27.13
C PHE A 150 -24.38 14.49 -27.94
N ASN A 151 -23.17 13.99 -28.23
CA ASN A 151 -22.18 14.68 -29.06
C ASN A 151 -22.69 14.88 -30.49
N GLU A 152 -23.30 13.85 -31.10
CA GLU A 152 -23.92 13.94 -32.43
C GLU A 152 -25.10 14.92 -32.44
N LYS A 153 -26.03 14.79 -31.48
CA LYS A 153 -27.27 15.58 -31.45
C LYS A 153 -27.03 17.07 -31.24
N TYR A 154 -26.06 17.43 -30.42
CA TYR A 154 -25.78 18.83 -30.06
C TYR A 154 -24.49 19.37 -30.70
N ALA A 155 -23.89 18.63 -31.64
CA ALA A 155 -22.61 18.95 -32.28
C ALA A 155 -21.52 19.31 -31.26
N LEU A 156 -21.40 18.48 -30.21
CA LEU A 156 -20.43 18.63 -29.13
C LEU A 156 -19.33 17.57 -29.24
N SER A 157 -18.19 17.85 -28.62
CA SER A 157 -17.04 16.95 -28.55
C SER A 157 -16.66 16.65 -27.09
N LEU A 158 -17.66 16.32 -26.27
CA LEU A 158 -17.41 15.98 -24.88
C LEU A 158 -16.66 14.64 -24.77
N THR A 159 -15.67 14.64 -23.88
CA THR A 159 -14.99 13.44 -23.42
C THR A 159 -15.81 12.72 -22.34
N MET A 160 -15.55 11.43 -22.14
CA MET A 160 -16.23 10.62 -21.10
C MET A 160 -16.12 11.22 -19.70
N VAL A 161 -14.98 11.84 -19.37
CA VAL A 161 -14.77 12.48 -18.06
C VAL A 161 -15.64 13.72 -17.92
N GLN A 162 -15.70 14.57 -18.96
CA GLN A 162 -16.57 15.75 -18.98
C GLN A 162 -18.03 15.35 -18.88
N PHE A 163 -18.43 14.30 -19.59
CA PHE A 163 -19.79 13.78 -19.57
C PHE A 163 -20.19 13.25 -18.19
N LYS A 164 -19.33 12.45 -17.54
CA LYS A 164 -19.57 11.98 -16.16
C LYS A 164 -19.68 13.13 -15.15
N ASN A 165 -18.88 14.19 -15.33
CA ASN A 165 -18.99 15.38 -14.48
C ASN A 165 -20.32 16.10 -14.68
N VAL A 166 -20.82 16.20 -15.93
CA VAL A 166 -22.14 16.76 -16.25
C VAL A 166 -23.25 15.96 -15.56
N LEU A 167 -23.22 14.62 -15.70
CA LEU A 167 -24.20 13.73 -15.06
C LEU A 167 -24.18 13.90 -13.53
N SER A 168 -23.00 13.90 -12.91
CA SER A 168 -22.85 14.09 -11.47
C SER A 168 -23.33 15.45 -11.00
N LYS A 169 -23.05 16.53 -11.74
CA LYS A 169 -23.42 17.90 -11.37
C LYS A 169 -24.93 18.13 -11.43
N HIS A 170 -25.60 17.53 -12.39
CA HIS A 170 -27.06 17.64 -12.58
C HIS A 170 -27.84 16.52 -11.86
N GLU A 171 -27.17 15.77 -10.98
CA GLU A 171 -27.73 14.66 -10.21
C GLU A 171 -28.45 13.60 -11.07
N ILE A 172 -27.98 13.43 -12.31
CA ILE A 172 -28.49 12.42 -13.24
C ILE A 172 -27.86 11.09 -12.85
N LYS A 173 -28.49 10.42 -11.88
CA LYS A 173 -28.09 9.09 -11.40
C LYS A 173 -28.65 8.02 -12.31
N SER A 174 -27.92 6.92 -12.45
CA SER A 174 -28.47 5.76 -13.14
C SER A 174 -29.50 5.16 -12.21
N GLU A 175 -30.75 5.11 -12.64
CA GLU A 175 -31.64 4.09 -12.13
C GLU A 175 -30.93 2.77 -12.43
N SER A 176 -30.50 2.07 -11.39
CA SER A 176 -29.94 0.72 -11.50
C SER A 176 -31.01 -0.16 -12.11
N LYS A 177 -31.09 -0.21 -13.43
CA LYS A 177 -31.97 -1.13 -14.12
C LYS A 177 -31.38 -2.52 -13.94
N SER A 178 -32.21 -3.46 -13.51
CA SER A 178 -31.97 -4.87 -13.78
C SER A 178 -31.59 -5.01 -15.25
N THR A 179 -30.69 -5.94 -15.55
CA THR A 179 -30.26 -6.32 -16.90
C THR A 179 -31.41 -6.70 -17.84
N GLU A 180 -32.67 -6.67 -17.40
CA GLU A 180 -33.86 -6.99 -18.20
C GLU A 180 -34.21 -5.96 -19.28
N LYS A 181 -33.87 -4.67 -19.15
CA LYS A 181 -34.35 -3.62 -20.08
C LYS A 181 -33.33 -3.11 -21.10
N VAL A 182 -32.10 -3.56 -21.02
CA VAL A 182 -31.10 -3.34 -22.07
C VAL A 182 -30.82 -4.73 -22.62
N GLY A 183 -31.06 -4.96 -23.91
CA GLY A 183 -30.95 -6.26 -24.58
C GLY A 183 -29.53 -6.85 -24.61
N TYR A 184 -28.87 -6.89 -23.46
CA TYR A 184 -27.86 -7.87 -23.16
C TYR A 184 -28.64 -9.14 -22.82
N GLU A 185 -28.58 -10.13 -23.71
CA GLU A 185 -28.89 -11.49 -23.33
C GLU A 185 -28.11 -11.78 -22.04
N VAL A 186 -28.84 -12.19 -21.00
CA VAL A 186 -28.20 -12.75 -19.81
C VAL A 186 -27.46 -13.98 -20.31
N ASN A 187 -26.15 -13.82 -20.55
CA ASN A 187 -25.29 -14.94 -20.94
C ASN A 187 -25.57 -16.09 -19.98
N GLU A 188 -25.69 -17.32 -20.46
CA GLU A 188 -25.99 -18.51 -19.63
C GLU A 188 -25.03 -18.65 -18.43
N THR A 189 -23.85 -18.03 -18.52
CA THR A 189 -22.81 -17.96 -17.48
C THR A 189 -23.05 -16.90 -16.40
N ALA A 190 -24.13 -16.11 -16.46
CA ALA A 190 -24.45 -15.11 -15.45
C ALA A 190 -24.85 -15.77 -14.12
N PHE A 191 -24.33 -15.25 -13.01
CA PHE A 191 -24.67 -15.76 -11.68
C PHE A 191 -26.16 -15.57 -11.39
N LYS A 192 -26.89 -16.67 -11.21
CA LYS A 192 -28.30 -16.66 -10.81
C LYS A 192 -28.41 -16.19 -9.35
N LYS A 193 -29.34 -15.27 -9.09
CA LYS A 193 -29.60 -14.75 -7.73
C LYS A 193 -30.00 -15.90 -6.80
N GLY A 194 -29.30 -16.04 -5.67
CA GLY A 194 -29.54 -17.10 -4.69
C GLY A 194 -28.82 -18.43 -4.94
N GLY A 195 -28.00 -18.54 -6.00
CA GLY A 195 -27.17 -19.71 -6.22
C GLY A 195 -26.08 -19.85 -5.15
N ILE A 196 -26.05 -21.00 -4.47
CA ILE A 196 -24.93 -21.37 -3.61
C ILE A 196 -23.71 -21.61 -4.51
N HIS A 197 -22.58 -20.98 -4.20
CA HIS A 197 -21.34 -21.18 -4.96
C HIS A 197 -20.94 -22.66 -4.89
N HIS A 198 -20.51 -23.25 -6.01
CA HIS A 198 -20.14 -24.67 -6.10
C HIS A 198 -19.04 -25.08 -5.10
N THR A 199 -18.23 -24.14 -4.62
CA THR A 199 -17.19 -24.35 -3.58
C THR A 199 -17.67 -24.10 -2.15
N ALA A 200 -18.97 -23.86 -1.93
CA ALA A 200 -19.49 -23.62 -0.59
C ALA A 200 -19.38 -24.88 0.26
N LEU A 201 -18.64 -24.79 1.36
CA LEU A 201 -18.47 -25.88 2.32
C LEU A 201 -19.67 -25.96 3.29
N PRO A 202 -20.08 -27.15 3.75
CA PRO A 202 -21.14 -27.31 4.75
C PRO A 202 -20.70 -26.78 6.13
N VAL A 203 -21.69 -26.45 6.97
CA VAL A 203 -21.45 -26.10 8.39
C VAL A 203 -20.68 -27.24 9.08
N GLY A 204 -19.69 -26.91 9.89
CA GLY A 204 -18.75 -27.86 10.52
C GLY A 204 -17.45 -28.07 9.74
N SER A 205 -17.37 -27.63 8.48
CA SER A 205 -16.13 -27.75 7.70
C SER A 205 -15.01 -26.89 8.29
N GLU A 206 -13.77 -27.39 8.22
CA GLU A 206 -12.56 -26.67 8.62
C GLU A 206 -11.79 -26.15 7.42
N THR A 207 -11.30 -24.92 7.51
CA THR A 207 -10.41 -24.31 6.50
C THR A 207 -9.23 -23.65 7.18
N ILE A 208 -8.11 -23.55 6.46
CA ILE A 208 -6.93 -22.83 6.92
C ILE A 208 -6.91 -21.47 6.22
N GLU A 209 -7.01 -20.39 6.98
CA GLU A 209 -6.94 -19.02 6.49
C GLU A 209 -5.89 -18.25 7.28
N ASN A 210 -4.91 -17.65 6.58
CA ASN A 210 -3.78 -16.94 7.20
C ASN A 210 -3.04 -17.76 8.27
N GLY A 211 -2.97 -19.08 8.08
CA GLY A 211 -2.33 -20.02 9.00
C GLY A 211 -3.17 -20.44 10.20
N TYR A 212 -4.38 -19.91 10.39
CA TYR A 212 -5.30 -20.32 11.46
C TYR A 212 -6.41 -21.22 10.94
N ILE A 213 -6.83 -22.19 11.76
CA ILE A 213 -7.98 -23.04 11.44
C ILE A 213 -9.27 -22.28 11.78
N ARG A 214 -10.18 -22.20 10.82
CA ARG A 214 -11.54 -21.67 10.98
C ARG A 214 -12.54 -22.79 10.74
N VAL A 215 -13.62 -22.78 11.52
CA VAL A 215 -14.74 -23.73 11.40
C VAL A 215 -15.96 -22.94 10.93
N LYS A 216 -16.68 -23.47 9.93
CA LYS A 216 -17.94 -22.88 9.50
C LYS A 216 -19.01 -23.15 10.54
N VAL A 217 -19.60 -22.10 11.11
CA VAL A 217 -20.57 -22.23 12.23
C VAL A 217 -22.01 -22.00 11.78
N ALA A 218 -22.23 -21.21 10.72
CA ALA A 218 -23.56 -20.99 10.15
C ALA A 218 -23.51 -20.64 8.66
N GLU A 219 -24.66 -20.75 7.99
CA GLU A 219 -24.86 -20.30 6.61
C GLU A 219 -25.21 -18.81 6.53
N PRO A 220 -24.92 -18.12 5.42
CA PRO A 220 -24.24 -18.60 4.21
C PRO A 220 -22.72 -18.70 4.35
N ASN A 221 -22.08 -17.82 5.13
CA ASN A 221 -20.61 -17.74 5.22
C ASN A 221 -20.12 -17.25 6.61
N VAL A 222 -20.61 -17.85 7.70
CA VAL A 222 -20.21 -17.48 9.06
C VAL A 222 -19.11 -18.43 9.54
N TRP A 223 -17.88 -17.92 9.62
CA TRP A 223 -16.71 -18.69 10.04
C TRP A 223 -16.13 -18.15 11.35
N LYS A 224 -15.95 -19.03 12.34
CA LYS A 224 -15.28 -18.69 13.60
C LYS A 224 -13.90 -19.37 13.68
N PRO A 225 -12.88 -18.73 14.27
CA PRO A 225 -11.60 -19.39 14.54
C PRO A 225 -11.76 -20.57 15.50
N LYS A 226 -11.08 -21.69 15.24
CA LYS A 226 -11.20 -22.92 16.03
C LYS A 226 -10.78 -22.72 17.48
N GLN A 227 -9.76 -21.91 17.74
CA GLN A 227 -9.33 -21.59 19.11
C GLN A 227 -10.39 -20.86 19.93
N VAL A 228 -11.23 -20.04 19.29
CA VAL A 228 -12.34 -19.35 19.97
C VAL A 228 -13.41 -20.37 20.35
N ILE A 229 -13.76 -21.27 19.44
CA ILE A 229 -14.76 -22.32 19.69
C ILE A 229 -14.32 -23.23 20.85
N VAL A 230 -13.05 -23.69 20.84
CA VAL A 230 -12.51 -24.55 21.90
C VAL A 230 -12.50 -23.83 23.24
N TYR A 231 -12.15 -22.53 23.25
CA TYR A 231 -12.21 -21.72 24.47
C TYR A 231 -13.65 -21.52 24.96
N GLU A 232 -14.59 -21.18 24.07
CA GLU A 232 -16.01 -20.98 24.40
C GLU A 232 -16.62 -22.23 25.06
N ASN A 233 -16.26 -23.41 24.56
CA ASN A 233 -16.75 -24.69 25.10
C ASN A 233 -16.25 -25.01 26.52
N HIS A 234 -15.07 -24.52 26.93
CA HIS A 234 -14.45 -24.86 28.23
C HIS A 234 -14.53 -23.75 29.27
N PHE A 235 -14.34 -22.49 28.85
CA PHE A 235 -14.18 -21.34 29.75
C PHE A 235 -15.30 -20.30 29.60
N GLY A 236 -16.17 -20.44 28.60
CA GLY A 236 -17.32 -19.56 28.37
C GLY A 236 -17.11 -18.50 27.27
N SER A 237 -18.15 -17.68 27.07
CA SER A 237 -18.27 -16.77 25.92
C SER A 237 -17.13 -15.75 25.80
N VAL A 238 -16.74 -15.45 24.55
CA VAL A 238 -15.75 -14.42 24.21
C VAL A 238 -16.48 -13.19 23.65
N LYS A 239 -16.30 -12.03 24.26
CA LYS A 239 -16.91 -10.76 23.82
C LYS A 239 -16.21 -10.22 22.56
N ASN A 240 -16.87 -9.34 21.80
CA ASN A 240 -16.33 -8.75 20.56
C ASN A 240 -15.01 -7.96 20.72
N ASP A 241 -14.66 -7.53 21.93
CA ASP A 241 -13.40 -6.84 22.21
C ASP A 241 -12.31 -7.72 22.86
N GLU A 242 -12.61 -9.00 23.01
CA GLU A 242 -11.71 -10.01 23.54
C GLU A 242 -11.15 -10.86 22.40
N VAL A 243 -9.94 -11.38 22.60
CA VAL A 243 -9.26 -12.26 21.67
C VAL A 243 -8.72 -13.48 22.41
N VAL A 244 -8.75 -14.63 21.75
CA VAL A 244 -8.19 -15.88 22.28
C VAL A 244 -6.84 -16.13 21.61
N ARG A 245 -5.80 -16.36 22.41
CA ARG A 245 -4.42 -16.58 21.96
C ARG A 245 -3.85 -17.87 22.56
N PHE A 246 -2.92 -18.48 21.83
CA PHE A 246 -2.10 -19.61 22.28
C PHE A 246 -0.94 -19.11 23.14
N LYS A 247 -0.73 -19.71 24.33
CA LYS A 247 0.38 -19.37 25.24
C LYS A 247 1.73 -19.73 24.61
N ASP A 248 1.80 -20.90 23.98
CA ASP A 248 3.02 -21.43 23.32
C ASP A 248 3.27 -20.87 21.91
N GLY A 249 2.31 -20.13 21.34
CA GLY A 249 2.39 -19.63 19.96
C GLY A 249 2.16 -20.68 18.87
N ASN A 250 1.86 -21.92 19.23
CA ASN A 250 1.54 -23.00 18.30
C ASN A 250 0.05 -22.98 17.95
N ASN A 251 -0.27 -22.50 16.76
CA ASN A 251 -1.63 -22.40 16.24
C ASN A 251 -2.32 -23.74 15.92
N ARG A 252 -1.67 -24.88 16.22
CA ARG A 252 -2.24 -26.23 16.14
C ARG A 252 -2.44 -26.89 17.51
N ASN A 253 -1.99 -26.26 18.60
CA ASN A 253 -2.17 -26.79 19.95
C ASN A 253 -3.45 -26.22 20.59
N PHE A 254 -4.56 -26.91 20.38
CA PHE A 254 -5.88 -26.52 20.89
C PHE A 254 -6.17 -27.02 22.32
N SER A 255 -5.16 -27.41 23.09
CA SER A 255 -5.37 -27.80 24.48
C SER A 255 -5.96 -26.63 25.27
N PRO A 256 -7.06 -26.79 26.05
CA PRO A 256 -7.70 -25.69 26.75
C PRO A 256 -6.73 -24.89 27.64
N GLU A 257 -5.77 -25.59 28.25
CA GLU A 257 -4.72 -25.03 29.10
C GLU A 257 -3.74 -24.13 28.34
N ASN A 258 -3.54 -24.36 27.04
CA ASN A 258 -2.70 -23.56 26.17
C ASN A 258 -3.44 -22.32 25.62
N LEU A 259 -4.75 -22.23 25.81
CA LEU A 259 -5.55 -21.09 25.38
C LEU A 259 -5.72 -20.10 26.54
N PHE A 260 -5.68 -18.81 26.22
CA PHE A 260 -6.08 -17.76 27.15
C PHE A 260 -6.79 -16.64 26.40
N LYS A 261 -7.67 -15.96 27.13
CA LYS A 261 -8.41 -14.79 26.65
C LYS A 261 -7.77 -13.52 27.17
N THR A 262 -7.68 -12.50 26.32
CA THR A 262 -7.21 -11.15 26.67
C THR A 262 -7.97 -10.11 25.86
N THR A 263 -7.96 -8.85 26.28
CA THR A 263 -8.52 -7.75 25.46
C THR A 263 -7.65 -7.48 24.24
N LYS A 264 -8.18 -6.77 23.23
CA LYS A 264 -7.33 -6.30 22.09
C LYS A 264 -6.14 -5.45 22.55
N LYS A 265 -6.30 -4.66 23.63
CA LYS A 265 -5.22 -3.86 24.23
C LYS A 265 -4.17 -4.75 24.89
N GLY A 266 -4.60 -5.75 25.65
CA GLY A 266 -3.72 -6.75 26.27
C GLY A 266 -2.95 -7.57 25.23
N HIS A 267 -3.62 -7.96 24.14
CA HIS A 267 -2.95 -8.57 22.99
C HIS A 267 -1.87 -7.68 22.37
N GLY A 268 -2.18 -6.40 22.14
CA GLY A 268 -1.20 -5.42 21.65
C GLY A 268 0.01 -5.26 22.59
N PHE A 269 -0.23 -5.26 23.90
CA PHE A 269 0.83 -5.25 24.91
C PHE A 269 1.73 -6.49 24.77
N LEU A 270 1.16 -7.70 24.77
CA LEU A 270 1.94 -8.94 24.65
C LEU A 270 2.71 -9.05 23.32
N SER A 271 2.16 -8.50 22.24
CA SER A 271 2.84 -8.43 20.94
C SER A 271 4.01 -7.44 20.98
N LYS A 272 3.86 -6.28 21.63
CA LYS A 272 4.95 -5.29 21.81
C LYS A 272 6.16 -5.87 22.54
N TYR A 273 5.92 -6.68 23.57
CA TYR A 273 7.00 -7.32 24.36
C TYR A 273 7.48 -8.66 23.78
N GLN A 274 6.99 -9.05 22.59
CA GLN A 274 7.39 -10.26 21.88
C GLN A 274 7.31 -11.51 22.77
N LEU A 275 6.14 -11.78 23.36
CA LEU A 275 5.92 -12.87 24.32
C LEU A 275 6.72 -14.16 24.03
N LEU A 276 6.64 -14.68 22.80
CA LEU A 276 7.26 -15.96 22.41
C LEU A 276 8.79 -15.94 22.40
N SER A 277 9.40 -14.76 22.27
CA SER A 277 10.85 -14.57 22.29
C SER A 277 11.42 -14.51 23.72
N GLN A 278 10.56 -14.39 24.75
CA GLN A 278 10.98 -14.20 26.13
C GLN A 278 11.22 -15.55 26.84
N PRO A 279 12.07 -15.60 27.89
CA PRO A 279 12.19 -16.77 28.75
C PRO A 279 10.87 -17.11 29.45
N LYS A 280 10.61 -18.40 29.75
CA LYS A 280 9.36 -18.88 30.38
C LYS A 280 8.92 -18.07 31.62
N PRO A 281 9.79 -17.74 32.60
CA PRO A 281 9.37 -16.95 33.77
C PRO A 281 8.86 -15.55 33.39
N VAL A 282 9.45 -14.94 32.36
CA VAL A 282 9.04 -13.62 31.85
C VAL A 282 7.73 -13.74 31.09
N GLN A 283 7.50 -14.82 30.35
CA GLN A 283 6.23 -15.07 29.66
C GLN A 283 5.07 -15.15 30.65
N GLU A 284 5.22 -15.95 31.72
CA GLU A 284 4.24 -16.08 32.79
C GLU A 284 3.94 -14.73 33.45
N SER A 285 4.99 -13.97 33.78
CA SER A 285 4.88 -12.63 34.35
C SER A 285 4.13 -11.66 33.43
N LEU A 286 4.41 -11.69 32.13
CA LEU A 286 3.74 -10.85 31.13
C LEU A 286 2.26 -11.22 30.96
N LEU A 287 1.93 -12.51 31.01
CA LEU A 287 0.55 -12.99 30.96
C LEU A 287 -0.24 -12.51 32.19
N LEU A 288 0.33 -12.65 33.39
CA LEU A 288 -0.28 -12.16 34.63
C LEU A 288 -0.48 -10.64 34.60
N LEU A 289 0.55 -9.89 34.20
CA LEU A 289 0.46 -8.44 34.08
C LEU A 289 -0.63 -8.00 33.09
N THR A 290 -0.79 -8.76 32.00
CA THR A 290 -1.86 -8.51 31.02
C THR A 290 -3.24 -8.73 31.62
N GLN A 291 -3.43 -9.79 32.41
CA GLN A 291 -4.69 -10.05 33.11
C GLN A 291 -5.02 -8.95 34.13
N VAL A 292 -4.03 -8.52 34.92
CA VAL A 292 -4.20 -7.41 35.88
C VAL A 292 -4.62 -6.12 35.16
N ARG A 293 -3.97 -5.82 34.04
CA ARG A 293 -4.29 -4.65 33.21
C ARG A 293 -5.70 -4.74 32.61
N ASP A 294 -6.06 -5.87 32.03
CA ASP A 294 -7.38 -6.11 31.44
C ASP A 294 -8.47 -5.92 32.51
N LYS A 295 -8.26 -6.44 33.73
CA LYS A 295 -9.20 -6.26 34.85
C LYS A 295 -9.28 -4.82 35.34
N THR A 296 -8.15 -4.11 35.38
CA THR A 296 -8.10 -2.69 35.74
C THR A 296 -8.89 -1.84 34.74
N ASP A 297 -8.75 -2.13 33.44
CA ASP A 297 -9.48 -1.44 32.38
C ASP A 297 -10.98 -1.74 32.43
N GLU A 298 -11.37 -2.99 32.74
CA GLU A 298 -12.77 -3.36 32.97
C GLU A 298 -13.39 -2.58 34.15
N ILE A 299 -12.68 -2.49 35.27
CA ILE A 299 -13.13 -1.74 36.45
C ILE A 299 -13.28 -0.24 36.13
N LYS A 300 -12.34 0.35 35.39
CA LYS A 300 -12.42 1.75 34.95
C LYS A 300 -13.62 2.01 34.05
N LEU A 301 -13.94 1.08 33.14
CA LEU A 301 -15.13 1.20 32.28
C LEU A 301 -16.43 1.10 33.10
N ASN A 302 -16.46 0.24 34.12
CA ASN A 302 -17.63 0.08 34.99
C ASN A 302 -17.81 1.26 35.97
N LEU A 303 -16.72 1.91 36.38
CA LEU A 303 -16.74 3.10 37.25
C LEU A 303 -16.87 4.43 36.49
N GLY A 304 -16.63 4.42 35.17
CA GLY A 304 -16.59 5.59 34.29
C GLY A 304 -17.93 6.00 33.69
N GLY A 305 -19.01 5.84 34.45
CA GLY A 305 -20.30 6.49 34.23
C GLY A 305 -20.46 7.74 35.10
N PHE A 306 -19.45 8.61 35.11
CA PHE A 306 -19.48 9.97 35.68
C PHE A 306 -18.77 10.92 34.73
#